data_AF-A0AAU3U993-F1
#
_entry.id   AF-A0AAU3U993-F1
#
_cell.length_a   1.000
_cell.length_b   1.000
_cell.length_c   1.000
_cell.angle_alpha   90.00
_cell.angle_beta   90.00
_cell.angle_gamma   90.00
#
_symmetry.space_group_name_H-M   'P 1'
#
loop_
_entity.id
_entity.type
_entity.pdbx_description
1 polymer ?
#
loop_
_entity_poly.entity_id
_entity_poly.type
_entity_poly.pdbx_seq_one_letter_code
_entity_poly.pdbx_strand_id
1 'polypeptide(L)'
;MTPRPPAGPAHTARAVPARLERAGRLAWAEARTLLTGTTCAWADLDGFHIAPADRLPEQPLHATHLWAWDARRCLRLRIDGPHALTALLTPGQDGGEQVRIHIRPGTPWAKDDQQAGPLPAEAHALNFELLELPGPTPATFVRATAP
;
A
#
# COMPACT_ATOMS: atom_id res chain seq x y z
N MET A 1 38.14 -2.28 -11.17
CA MET A 1 37.15 -1.25 -10.78
C MET A 1 35.96 -1.36 -11.70
N THR A 2 34.87 -1.98 -11.25
CA THR A 2 33.63 -2.08 -12.04
C THR A 2 32.90 -0.74 -11.95
N PRO A 3 32.50 -0.11 -13.07
CA PRO A 3 31.80 1.16 -13.02
C PRO A 3 30.44 0.98 -12.34
N ARG A 4 30.10 1.92 -11.45
CA ARG A 4 28.79 2.00 -10.81
C ARG A 4 27.73 2.18 -11.91
N PRO A 5 26.64 1.40 -11.93
CA PRO A 5 25.59 1.61 -12.92
C PRO A 5 25.03 3.04 -12.80
N PRO A 6 24.58 3.65 -13.90
CA PRO A 6 24.01 4.98 -13.88
C PRO A 6 22.86 5.02 -12.87
N ALA A 7 22.79 6.10 -12.09
CA ALA A 7 21.62 6.36 -11.25
C ALA A 7 20.39 6.31 -12.16
N GLY A 8 19.41 5.47 -11.81
CA GLY A 8 18.11 5.46 -12.47
C GLY A 8 17.51 6.87 -12.51
N PRO A 9 16.47 7.10 -13.33
CA PRO A 9 15.86 8.42 -13.47
C PRO A 9 15.62 9.01 -12.08
N ALA A 10 15.95 10.30 -11.90
CA ALA A 10 15.80 10.99 -10.63
C ALA A 10 14.32 10.94 -10.21
N HIS A 11 13.98 9.92 -9.44
CA HIS A 11 12.65 9.72 -8.88
C HIS A 11 12.41 10.92 -7.96
N THR A 12 11.44 11.76 -8.31
CA THR A 12 10.99 12.89 -7.48
C THR A 12 10.28 12.35 -6.24
N ALA A 13 11.05 11.77 -5.34
CA ALA A 13 10.62 11.31 -4.04
C ALA A 13 10.60 12.51 -3.09
N ARG A 14 9.42 12.88 -2.59
CA ARG A 14 9.31 13.89 -1.53
C ARG A 14 9.50 13.21 -0.18
N ALA A 15 10.51 13.64 0.58
CA ALA A 15 10.67 13.23 1.96
C ALA A 15 9.59 13.89 2.83
N VAL A 16 8.82 13.09 3.57
CA VAL A 16 7.73 13.57 4.44
C VAL A 16 7.87 12.88 5.81
N PRO A 17 7.76 13.62 6.94
CA PRO A 17 7.65 12.99 8.25
C PRO A 17 6.32 12.24 8.35
N ALA A 18 6.30 11.08 8.98
CA ALA A 18 5.10 10.31 9.17
C ALA A 18 5.15 9.55 10.50
N ARG A 19 3.98 9.26 11.05
CA ARG A 19 3.82 8.35 12.17
C ARG A 19 3.58 6.94 11.65
N LEU A 20 4.35 5.97 12.15
CA LEU A 20 4.17 4.54 11.87
C LEU A 20 3.64 3.82 13.11
N GLU A 21 2.54 3.11 12.93
CA GLU A 21 1.93 2.27 13.97
C GLU A 21 1.92 0.81 13.49
N ARG A 22 2.58 -0.08 14.25
CA ARG A 22 2.62 -1.52 13.95
C ARG A 22 1.59 -2.23 14.82
N ALA A 23 0.42 -2.48 14.26
CA ALA A 23 -0.64 -3.23 14.95
C ALA A 23 -0.30 -4.72 15.12
N GLY A 24 0.73 -5.22 14.42
CA GLY A 24 1.25 -6.57 14.58
C GLY A 24 0.42 -7.60 13.82
N ARG A 25 0.41 -8.85 14.31
CA ARG A 25 -0.40 -9.93 13.75
C ARG A 25 -1.80 -9.88 14.36
N LEU A 26 -2.81 -9.66 13.53
CA LEU A 26 -4.21 -9.61 13.93
C LEU A 26 -5.00 -10.74 13.27
N ALA A 27 -6.08 -11.18 13.89
CA ALA A 27 -7.07 -11.99 13.19
C ALA A 27 -7.70 -11.16 12.05
N TRP A 28 -8.11 -11.81 10.96
CA TRP A 28 -8.68 -11.09 9.81
C TRP A 28 -9.88 -10.20 10.16
N ALA A 29 -10.76 -10.65 11.05
CA ALA A 29 -11.91 -9.86 11.50
C ALA A 29 -11.49 -8.56 12.23
N GLU A 30 -10.45 -8.62 13.07
CA GLU A 30 -9.89 -7.46 13.76
C GLU A 30 -9.19 -6.52 12.77
N ALA A 31 -8.41 -7.09 11.84
CA ALA A 31 -7.75 -6.32 10.79
C ALA A 31 -8.76 -5.59 9.89
N ARG A 32 -9.89 -6.23 9.51
CA ARG A 32 -10.98 -5.59 8.76
C ARG A 32 -11.58 -4.39 9.48
N THR A 33 -11.65 -4.43 10.81
CA THR A 33 -12.19 -3.31 11.59
C THR A 33 -11.33 -2.05 11.41
N LEU A 34 -10.00 -2.21 11.29
CA LEU A 34 -9.07 -1.10 11.04
C LEU A 34 -9.22 -0.47 9.65
N LEU A 35 -9.78 -1.22 8.69
CA LEU A 35 -10.02 -0.77 7.32
C LEU A 35 -11.30 0.07 7.17
N THR A 36 -12.14 0.17 8.21
CA THR A 36 -13.41 0.90 8.16
C THR A 36 -13.23 2.33 7.61
N GLY A 37 -14.02 2.68 6.60
CA GLY A 37 -13.99 4.01 5.97
C GLY A 37 -12.86 4.22 4.97
N THR A 38 -12.09 3.18 4.63
CA THR A 38 -11.00 3.26 3.65
C THR A 38 -11.41 2.70 2.29
N THR A 39 -10.70 3.15 1.25
CA THR A 39 -10.62 2.42 -0.02
C THR A 39 -9.48 1.41 0.08
N CYS A 40 -9.71 0.19 -0.38
CA CYS A 40 -8.75 -0.89 -0.37
C CYS A 40 -8.35 -1.27 -1.80
N ALA A 41 -7.11 -1.70 -1.97
CA ALA A 41 -6.62 -2.34 -3.19
C ALA A 41 -5.78 -3.57 -2.87
N TRP A 42 -5.91 -4.61 -3.68
CA TRP A 42 -5.14 -5.84 -3.58
C TRP A 42 -5.01 -6.48 -4.95
N ALA A 43 -4.10 -7.44 -5.06
CA ALA A 43 -4.01 -8.30 -6.22
C ALA A 43 -4.04 -9.76 -5.79
N ASP A 44 -4.79 -10.57 -6.53
CA ASP A 44 -4.87 -12.02 -6.40
C ASP A 44 -4.74 -12.69 -7.78
N LEU A 45 -5.11 -13.96 -7.88
CA LEU A 45 -5.03 -14.72 -9.13
C LEU A 45 -6.05 -14.27 -10.18
N ASP A 46 -7.04 -13.46 -9.82
CA ASP A 46 -8.06 -12.93 -10.72
C ASP A 46 -7.73 -11.50 -11.19
N GLY A 47 -6.66 -10.90 -10.68
CA GLY A 47 -6.16 -9.60 -11.10
C GLY A 47 -6.09 -8.57 -9.97
N PHE A 48 -6.22 -7.29 -10.33
CA PHE A 48 -6.15 -6.17 -9.40
C PHE A 48 -7.56 -5.71 -9.03
N HIS A 49 -7.78 -5.44 -7.76
CA HIS A 49 -9.07 -5.06 -7.22
C HIS A 49 -8.97 -3.72 -6.51
N ILE A 50 -10.02 -2.91 -6.63
CA ILE A 50 -10.23 -1.72 -5.83
C ILE A 50 -11.66 -1.77 -5.30
N ALA A 51 -11.83 -1.66 -3.99
CA ALA A 51 -13.14 -1.65 -3.37
C ALA A 51 -13.14 -0.86 -2.07
N PRO A 52 -14.28 -0.28 -1.66
CA PRO A 52 -14.45 0.19 -0.29
C PRO A 52 -14.35 -0.98 0.70
N ALA A 53 -13.89 -0.71 1.92
CA ALA A 53 -13.64 -1.73 2.94
C ALA A 53 -14.89 -2.54 3.33
N ASP A 54 -16.09 -1.98 3.20
CA ASP A 54 -17.36 -2.65 3.49
C ASP A 54 -17.72 -3.75 2.47
N ARG A 55 -17.07 -3.75 1.30
CA ARG A 55 -17.20 -4.79 0.28
C ARG A 55 -16.14 -5.90 0.38
N LEU A 56 -15.22 -5.80 1.34
CA LEU A 56 -14.26 -6.88 1.57
C LEU A 56 -14.96 -8.13 2.11
N PRO A 57 -14.57 -9.34 1.67
CA PRO A 57 -15.16 -10.58 2.12
C PRO A 57 -14.94 -10.81 3.63
N GLU A 58 -15.83 -11.58 4.23
CA GLU A 58 -15.70 -12.00 5.63
C GLU A 58 -14.50 -12.91 5.85
N GLN A 59 -14.17 -13.73 4.86
CA GLN A 59 -12.99 -14.59 4.85
C GLN A 59 -11.74 -13.82 4.36
N PRO A 60 -10.53 -14.23 4.79
CA PRO A 60 -9.30 -13.60 4.32
C PRO A 60 -9.16 -13.67 2.80
N LEU A 61 -8.64 -12.59 2.21
CA LEU A 61 -8.34 -12.55 0.77
C LEU A 61 -7.23 -13.54 0.42
N HIS A 62 -7.34 -14.16 -0.76
CA HIS A 62 -6.27 -14.97 -1.35
C HIS A 62 -5.22 -14.08 -2.04
N ALA A 63 -4.68 -13.12 -1.30
CA ALA A 63 -3.71 -12.12 -1.77
C ALA A 63 -2.48 -12.11 -0.87
N THR A 64 -1.32 -11.68 -1.38
CA THR A 64 -0.13 -11.50 -0.51
C THR A 64 -0.22 -10.21 0.29
N HIS A 65 -0.73 -9.15 -0.33
CA HIS A 65 -0.83 -7.82 0.27
C HIS A 65 -2.19 -7.19 -0.04
N LEU A 66 -2.69 -6.45 0.95
CA LEU A 66 -3.74 -5.47 0.79
C LEU A 66 -3.21 -4.12 1.24
N TRP A 67 -3.46 -3.11 0.44
CA TRP A 67 -3.25 -1.71 0.80
C TRP A 67 -4.60 -1.05 1.00
N ALA A 68 -4.66 -0.08 1.90
CA ALA A 68 -5.85 0.73 2.07
C ALA A 68 -5.50 2.16 2.42
N TRP A 69 -6.40 3.09 2.12
CA TRP A 69 -6.19 4.50 2.38
C TRP A 69 -7.50 5.26 2.60
N ASP A 70 -7.38 6.34 3.34
CA ASP A 70 -8.35 7.42 3.43
C ASP A 70 -7.61 8.76 3.29
N ALA A 71 -8.27 9.88 3.57
CA ALA A 71 -7.67 11.22 3.45
C ALA A 71 -6.52 11.47 4.46
N ARG A 72 -6.42 10.68 5.53
CA ARG A 72 -5.51 10.91 6.66
C ARG A 72 -4.41 9.86 6.76
N ARG A 73 -4.69 8.60 6.39
CA ARG A 73 -3.80 7.47 6.67
C ARG A 73 -3.80 6.44 5.55
N CYS A 74 -2.74 5.64 5.55
CA CYS A 74 -2.59 4.46 4.71
C CYS A 74 -2.37 3.23 5.60
N LEU A 75 -2.92 2.09 5.20
CA LEU A 75 -2.71 0.81 5.86
C LEU A 75 -2.04 -0.15 4.87
N ARG A 76 -1.23 -1.05 5.42
CA ARG A 76 -0.64 -2.17 4.69
C ARG A 76 -0.85 -3.43 5.50
N LEU A 77 -1.46 -4.41 4.86
CA LEU A 77 -1.69 -5.74 5.41
C LEU A 77 -0.93 -6.75 4.55
N ARG A 78 -0.19 -7.66 5.19
CA ARG A 78 0.27 -8.91 4.57
C ARG A 78 -0.63 -10.03 5.06
N ILE A 79 -1.37 -10.66 4.16
CA ILE A 79 -2.29 -11.75 4.53
C ILE A 79 -1.49 -13.03 4.72
N ASP A 80 -1.79 -13.77 5.79
CA ASP A 80 -1.11 -14.99 6.20
C ASP A 80 -2.13 -15.95 6.83
N GLY A 81 -2.83 -16.70 5.97
CA GLY A 81 -3.93 -17.57 6.34
C GLY A 81 -5.07 -16.78 7.02
N PRO A 82 -5.50 -17.14 8.23
CA PRO A 82 -6.57 -16.43 8.95
C PRO A 82 -6.12 -15.11 9.61
N HIS A 83 -4.85 -14.72 9.46
CA HIS A 83 -4.27 -13.54 10.09
C HIS A 83 -3.76 -12.53 9.05
N ALA A 84 -3.55 -11.30 9.51
CA ALA A 84 -2.85 -10.27 8.76
C ALA A 84 -1.80 -9.58 9.61
N LEU A 85 -0.58 -9.43 9.07
CA LEU A 85 0.40 -8.50 9.62
C LEU A 85 0.03 -7.09 9.19
N THR A 86 -0.33 -6.24 10.13
CA THR A 86 -0.95 -4.94 9.87
C THR A 86 -0.07 -3.79 10.34
N ALA A 87 0.10 -2.79 9.48
CA ALA A 87 0.74 -1.53 9.80
C ALA A 87 -0.09 -0.35 9.27
N LEU A 88 -0.01 0.77 9.98
CA LEU A 88 -0.67 2.02 9.62
C LEU A 88 0.38 3.13 9.52
N LEU A 89 0.24 3.96 8.50
CA LEU A 89 1.09 5.10 8.22
C LEU A 89 0.24 6.36 8.15
N THR A 90 0.58 7.37 8.95
CA THR A 90 -0.11 8.67 8.95
C THR A 90 0.89 9.76 8.55
N PRO A 91 0.89 10.20 7.27
CA PRO A 91 1.80 11.25 6.80
C PRO A 91 1.51 12.60 7.45
N GLY A 92 2.56 13.38 7.76
CA GLY A 92 2.46 14.76 8.23
C GLY A 92 1.97 14.92 9.67
N GLN A 93 2.02 13.88 10.49
CA GLN A 93 1.54 13.90 11.87
C GLN A 93 2.63 13.59 12.90
N ASP A 94 2.59 14.32 14.01
CA ASP A 94 3.46 14.13 15.18
C ASP A 94 2.94 13.02 16.13
N GLY A 95 3.82 12.51 16.99
CA GLY A 95 3.56 11.42 17.96
C GLY A 95 3.89 10.00 17.46
N GLY A 96 4.02 9.01 18.35
CA GLY A 96 4.38 7.62 18.00
C GLY A 96 5.81 7.44 17.45
N GLU A 97 6.07 6.33 16.75
CA GLU A 97 7.35 6.15 16.03
C GLU A 97 7.38 7.04 14.80
N GLN A 98 8.29 8.00 14.80
CA GLN A 98 8.48 8.94 13.73
C GLN A 98 9.42 8.36 12.67
N VAL A 99 8.92 8.31 11.45
CA VAL A 99 9.66 7.80 10.30
C VAL A 99 9.70 8.84 9.19
N ARG A 100 10.71 8.73 8.32
CA ARG A 100 10.77 9.49 7.08
C ARG A 100 10.32 8.58 5.95
N ILE A 101 9.34 9.03 5.18
CA ILE A 101 8.88 8.32 4.00
C ILE A 101 9.22 9.10 2.74
N HIS A 102 9.35 8.38 1.63
CA HIS A 102 9.45 8.92 0.29
C HIS A 102 8.12 8.71 -0.43
N ILE A 103 7.49 9.80 -0.83
CA ILE A 103 6.28 9.73 -1.66
C ILE A 103 6.68 9.91 -3.11
N ARG A 104 6.31 8.94 -3.96
CA ARG A 104 6.51 9.01 -5.41
C ARG A 104 5.28 8.52 -6.17
N PRO A 105 5.09 8.94 -7.44
CA PRO A 105 4.10 8.33 -8.31
C PRO A 105 4.33 6.83 -8.46
N GLY A 106 3.23 6.09 -8.56
CA GLY A 106 3.19 4.66 -8.80
C GLY A 106 2.18 4.30 -9.88
N THR A 107 2.32 3.08 -10.39
CA THR A 107 1.34 2.43 -11.26
C THR A 107 1.12 1.02 -10.71
N PRO A 108 -0.12 0.52 -10.61
CA PRO A 108 -0.38 -0.83 -10.12
C PRO A 108 0.40 -1.89 -10.89
N TRP A 109 0.42 -1.78 -12.22
CA TRP A 109 1.24 -2.58 -13.13
C TRP A 109 1.88 -1.70 -14.20
N ALA A 110 3.12 -2.03 -14.57
CA ALA A 110 3.76 -1.51 -15.77
C ALA A 110 3.21 -2.22 -17.02
N LYS A 111 3.38 -1.60 -18.18
CA LYS A 111 2.90 -2.13 -19.47
C LYS A 111 3.43 -3.54 -19.78
N ASP A 112 4.63 -3.84 -19.30
CA ASP A 112 5.35 -5.09 -19.58
C ASP A 112 5.26 -6.11 -18.42
N ASP A 113 4.45 -5.84 -17.39
CA ASP A 113 4.28 -6.76 -16.27
C ASP A 113 3.49 -8.01 -16.68
N GLN A 114 3.92 -9.18 -16.19
CA GLN A 114 3.16 -10.43 -16.30
C GLN A 114 2.05 -10.47 -15.24
N GLN A 115 1.02 -9.67 -15.48
CA GLN A 115 -0.16 -9.53 -14.63
C GLN A 115 -1.08 -10.77 -14.66
N ALA A 116 -1.74 -11.05 -13.54
CA ALA A 116 -2.71 -12.14 -13.42
C ALA A 116 -4.02 -11.87 -14.18
N GLY A 117 -4.35 -10.59 -14.41
CA GLY A 117 -5.53 -10.12 -15.17
C GLY A 117 -5.33 -8.69 -15.67
N PRO A 118 -6.29 -8.07 -16.38
CA PRO A 118 -6.25 -6.65 -16.75
C PRO A 118 -6.62 -5.74 -15.57
N LEU A 119 -6.17 -4.47 -15.61
CA LEU A 119 -6.57 -3.50 -14.59
C LEU A 119 -8.05 -3.15 -14.76
N PRO A 120 -8.81 -3.02 -13.65
CA PRO A 120 -10.19 -2.56 -13.72
C PRO A 120 -10.23 -1.09 -14.14
N ALA A 121 -11.34 -0.65 -14.76
CA ALA A 121 -11.50 0.71 -15.26
C ALA A 121 -11.31 1.77 -14.16
N GLU A 122 -11.72 1.45 -12.94
CA GLU A 122 -11.54 2.25 -11.74
C GLU A 122 -10.07 2.53 -11.44
N ALA A 123 -9.17 1.58 -11.69
CA ALA A 123 -7.74 1.78 -11.51
C ALA A 123 -7.16 2.76 -12.54
N HIS A 124 -7.67 2.74 -13.78
CA HIS A 124 -7.23 3.68 -14.81
C HIS A 124 -7.67 5.12 -14.55
N ALA A 125 -8.72 5.33 -13.75
CA ALA A 125 -9.24 6.64 -13.39
C ALA A 125 -8.50 7.29 -12.20
N LEU A 126 -7.46 6.63 -11.66
CA LEU A 126 -6.79 7.03 -10.44
C LEU A 126 -5.28 7.25 -10.68
N ASN A 127 -4.72 8.24 -9.99
CA ASN A 127 -3.28 8.36 -9.82
C ASN A 127 -2.89 7.57 -8.56
N PHE A 128 -1.80 6.80 -8.62
CA PHE A 128 -1.30 6.10 -7.45
C PHE A 128 -0.04 6.76 -6.91
N GLU A 129 0.08 6.79 -5.59
CA GLU A 129 1.28 7.19 -4.88
C GLU A 129 1.79 6.03 -4.04
N LEU A 130 3.11 5.82 -4.10
CA LEU A 130 3.84 4.90 -3.26
C LEU A 130 4.49 5.70 -2.13
N LEU A 131 4.12 5.34 -0.91
CA LEU A 131 4.66 5.90 0.31
C LEU A 131 5.67 4.89 0.86
N GLU A 132 6.92 5.07 0.47
CA GLU A 132 8.01 4.15 0.73
C GLU A 132 8.70 4.51 2.04
N LEU A 133 8.74 3.57 2.97
CA LEU A 133 9.57 3.62 4.15
C LEU A 133 10.95 3.02 3.79
N PRO A 134 12.01 3.83 3.64
CA PRO A 134 13.36 3.34 3.41
C PRO A 134 13.97 2.77 4.70
N GLY A 135 15.02 1.97 4.57
CA GLY A 135 15.77 1.43 5.72
C GLY A 135 16.09 -0.05 5.57
N PRO A 136 16.54 -0.71 6.66
CA PRO A 136 16.91 -2.13 6.64
C PRO A 136 15.72 -3.07 6.42
N THR A 137 14.51 -2.61 6.71
CA THR A 137 13.25 -3.33 6.52
C THR A 137 12.26 -2.46 5.73
N PRO A 138 12.50 -2.27 4.42
CA PRO A 138 11.69 -1.37 3.63
C PRO A 138 10.23 -1.85 3.55
N ALA A 139 9.31 -0.89 3.56
CA ALA A 139 7.89 -1.16 3.42
C ALA A 139 7.24 -0.11 2.52
N THR A 140 6.30 -0.54 1.67
CA THR A 140 5.59 0.36 0.76
C THR A 140 4.11 0.36 1.06
N PHE A 141 3.61 1.53 1.43
CA PHE A 141 2.18 1.83 1.50
C PHE A 141 1.72 2.43 0.18
N VAL A 142 0.44 2.29 -0.12
CA VAL A 142 -0.15 2.78 -1.37
C VAL A 142 -1.39 3.58 -1.04
N ARG A 143 -1.59 4.68 -1.77
CA ARG A 143 -2.87 5.37 -1.85
C ARG A 143 -3.15 5.78 -3.28
N ALA A 144 -4.42 5.93 -3.60
CA ALA A 144 -4.84 6.59 -4.82
C ALA A 144 -5.24 8.04 -4.53
N THR A 145 -5.02 8.92 -5.50
CA THR A 145 -5.52 10.28 -5.55
C THR A 145 -6.39 10.45 -6.78
N ALA A 146 -7.29 11.44 -6.74
CA ALA A 146 -7.94 11.89 -7.95
C ALA A 146 -6.90 12.38 -8.98
N PRO A 147 -7.22 12.32 -10.28
CA PRO A 147 -6.39 12.86 -11.36
C PRO A 147 -5.92 14.30 -11.12
#